data_AF-A0ABD5XTH0-F1
#
_entry.id   AF-A0ABD5XTH0-F1
#
_cell.length_a   1.000
_cell.length_b   1.000
_cell.length_c   1.000
_cell.angle_alpha   90.00
_cell.angle_beta   90.00
_cell.angle_gamma   90.00
#
_symmetry.space_group_name_H-M   'P 1'
#
loop_
_entity.id
_entity.type
_entity.pdbx_description
1 polymer ?
#
loop_
_entity_poly.entity_id
_entity_poly.type
_entity_poly.pdbx_seq_one_letter_code
_entity_poly.pdbx_strand_id
1 'polypeptide(L)'
;MEIRRLSLSEWSDALPGDGFEVFHTPEALDALDAHANGDLRLYGGFKGEQVVGLAPVFVRKQAIGTAALSPPPGFAVPRLGPLVMPVSPKQRKRERVNGRFTEGLLEELDVGASTTLFRMVCPASYPDPRPFAWSELSMTPSFTYHLPVQSDTDAMLKSFSKSLRREITDAEELDVTVEVGDERAVRRIFEQARDRYDEQDRPFTLTWPYVRDLTDALSSVGRCRAYVARDGNGMFRSGIVVLYSNDAAYFWLGAPSRRSTAPPSTA
;
A
#
# COMPACT_ATOMS: atom_id res chain seq x y z
N MET A 1 -25.27 -14.28 -1.16
CA MET A 1 -23.83 -14.31 -1.50
C MET A 1 -23.22 -14.96 -0.30
N GLU A 2 -22.35 -15.93 -0.50
CA GLU A 2 -21.74 -16.61 0.64
C GLU A 2 -20.41 -15.93 0.95
N ILE A 3 -20.18 -15.59 2.21
CA ILE A 3 -18.89 -15.10 2.68
C ILE A 3 -18.17 -16.28 3.34
N ARG A 4 -16.96 -16.57 2.89
CA ARG A 4 -16.13 -17.66 3.42
C ARG A 4 -14.80 -17.10 3.88
N ARG A 5 -14.21 -17.74 4.89
CA ARG A 5 -12.80 -17.52 5.20
C ARG A 5 -11.94 -18.35 4.27
N LEU A 6 -10.87 -17.74 3.79
CA LEU A 6 -9.89 -18.34 2.93
C LEU A 6 -8.60 -18.58 3.71
N SER A 7 -7.92 -19.67 3.39
CA SER A 7 -6.50 -19.81 3.66
C SER A 7 -5.68 -18.85 2.78
N LEU A 8 -4.41 -18.64 3.14
CA LEU A 8 -3.52 -17.79 2.35
C LEU A 8 -3.29 -18.34 0.93
N SER A 9 -3.30 -19.66 0.74
CA SER A 9 -3.20 -20.29 -0.59
C SER A 9 -4.47 -20.06 -1.41
N GLU A 10 -5.66 -20.27 -0.84
CA GLU A 10 -6.92 -19.99 -1.54
C GLU A 10 -7.06 -18.51 -1.88
N TRP A 11 -6.58 -17.63 -1.01
CA TRP A 11 -6.50 -16.20 -1.28
C TRP A 11 -5.59 -15.89 -2.47
N SER A 12 -4.39 -16.48 -2.51
CA SER A 12 -3.44 -16.34 -3.62
C SER A 12 -4.08 -16.75 -4.95
N ASP A 13 -4.79 -17.89 -4.98
CA ASP A 13 -5.45 -18.40 -6.17
C ASP A 13 -6.65 -17.53 -6.61
N ALA A 14 -7.27 -16.83 -5.65
CA ALA A 14 -8.42 -15.97 -5.89
C ALA A 14 -8.07 -14.55 -6.33
N LEU A 15 -6.81 -14.12 -6.18
CA LEU A 15 -6.37 -12.77 -6.55
C LEU A 15 -6.56 -12.53 -8.06
N PRO A 16 -7.08 -11.36 -8.46
CA PRO A 16 -7.19 -11.00 -9.87
C PRO A 16 -5.81 -10.71 -10.47
N GLY A 17 -5.73 -10.70 -11.80
CA GLY A 17 -4.49 -10.38 -12.51
C GLY A 17 -4.02 -8.93 -12.33
N ASP A 18 -4.94 -8.01 -12.04
CA ASP A 18 -4.71 -6.57 -11.87
C ASP A 18 -5.69 -5.96 -10.84
N GLY A 19 -5.55 -4.67 -10.54
CA GLY A 19 -6.51 -3.94 -9.71
C GLY A 19 -6.41 -4.22 -8.21
N PHE A 20 -5.31 -4.85 -7.76
CA PHE A 20 -4.99 -5.04 -6.35
C PHE A 20 -3.73 -4.27 -5.96
N GLU A 21 -3.67 -3.82 -4.71
CA GLU A 21 -2.47 -3.17 -4.13
C GLU A 21 -1.45 -4.24 -3.70
N VAL A 22 -0.14 -3.97 -3.74
CA VAL A 22 0.92 -4.93 -3.34
C VAL A 22 0.70 -5.57 -1.96
N PHE A 23 0.04 -4.87 -1.04
CA PHE A 23 -0.28 -5.38 0.30
C PHE A 23 -1.38 -6.47 0.34
N HIS A 24 -2.06 -6.73 -0.77
CA HIS A 24 -2.97 -7.87 -0.91
C HIS A 24 -2.23 -9.16 -1.31
N THR A 25 -0.94 -9.09 -1.66
CA THR A 25 -0.17 -10.28 -2.02
C THR A 25 0.01 -11.20 -0.81
N PRO A 26 0.08 -12.53 -1.00
CA PRO A 26 0.34 -13.47 0.08
C PRO A 26 1.59 -13.12 0.89
N GLU A 27 2.67 -12.71 0.23
CA GLU A 27 3.95 -12.36 0.85
C GLU A 27 3.80 -11.14 1.79
N ALA A 28 3.07 -10.11 1.35
CA ALA A 28 2.84 -8.94 2.17
C ALA A 28 1.87 -9.21 3.33
N LEU A 29 0.85 -10.03 3.10
CA LEU A 29 -0.13 -10.39 4.12
C LEU A 29 0.50 -11.25 5.23
N ASP A 30 1.35 -12.22 4.87
CA ASP A 30 2.08 -13.04 5.82
C ASP A 30 3.05 -12.20 6.68
N ALA A 31 3.81 -11.31 6.03
CA ALA A 31 4.67 -10.36 6.75
C ALA A 31 3.87 -9.38 7.64
N LEU A 32 2.66 -8.99 7.25
CA LEU A 32 1.80 -8.20 8.11
C LEU A 32 1.25 -9.01 9.28
N ASP A 33 0.79 -10.25 9.08
CA ASP A 33 0.25 -11.11 10.14
C ASP A 33 1.30 -11.44 11.20
N ALA A 34 2.55 -11.64 10.80
CA ALA A 34 3.66 -11.89 11.72
C ALA A 34 3.98 -10.71 12.65
N HIS A 35 3.64 -9.47 12.27
CA HIS A 35 4.03 -8.25 13.00
C HIS A 35 2.86 -7.44 13.55
N ALA A 36 1.68 -7.54 12.94
CA ALA A 36 0.47 -6.82 13.35
C ALA A 36 -0.21 -7.47 14.54
N ASN A 37 -0.90 -6.65 15.32
CA ASN A 37 -1.71 -7.14 16.42
C ASN A 37 -3.09 -7.61 15.91
N GLY A 38 -3.49 -8.80 16.33
CA GLY A 38 -4.78 -9.42 15.97
C GLY A 38 -4.62 -10.53 14.95
N ASP A 39 -5.71 -11.21 14.64
CA ASP A 39 -5.70 -12.31 13.68
C ASP A 39 -5.96 -11.76 12.27
N LEU A 40 -5.10 -12.04 11.30
CA LEU A 40 -5.45 -11.85 9.90
C LEU A 40 -6.59 -12.82 9.51
N ARG A 41 -7.67 -12.25 8.98
CA ARG A 41 -8.80 -13.01 8.41
C ARG A 41 -9.01 -12.58 6.98
N LEU A 42 -8.93 -13.56 6.08
CA LEU A 42 -9.09 -13.39 4.65
C LEU A 42 -10.50 -13.81 4.25
N TYR A 43 -11.31 -12.86 3.82
CA TYR A 43 -12.70 -13.11 3.45
C TYR A 43 -12.87 -13.13 1.94
N GLY A 44 -13.51 -14.18 1.42
CA GLY A 44 -13.94 -14.28 0.03
C GLY A 44 -15.45 -14.23 -0.08
N GLY A 45 -15.95 -13.43 -1.03
CA GLY A 45 -17.35 -13.37 -1.41
C GLY A 45 -17.64 -14.25 -2.62
N PHE A 46 -18.58 -15.17 -2.49
CA PHE A 46 -18.86 -16.21 -3.48
C PHE A 46 -20.26 -16.11 -4.07
N LYS A 47 -20.34 -16.34 -5.38
CA LYS A 47 -21.59 -16.55 -6.12
C LYS A 47 -21.53 -17.92 -6.80
N GLY A 48 -22.00 -18.95 -6.10
CA GLY A 48 -21.65 -20.34 -6.46
C GLY A 48 -20.17 -20.55 -6.18
N GLU A 49 -19.44 -21.17 -7.09
CA GLU A 49 -17.98 -21.35 -6.98
C GLU A 49 -17.16 -20.10 -7.38
N GLN A 50 -17.81 -19.09 -7.96
CA GLN A 50 -17.11 -17.90 -8.43
C GLN A 50 -16.81 -16.92 -7.29
N VAL A 51 -15.52 -16.61 -7.10
CA VAL A 51 -15.09 -15.49 -6.25
C VAL A 51 -15.44 -14.16 -6.95
N VAL A 52 -16.12 -13.28 -6.21
CA VAL A 52 -16.57 -11.95 -6.68
C VAL A 52 -16.20 -10.81 -5.75
N GLY A 53 -15.55 -11.11 -4.63
CA GLY A 53 -15.02 -10.13 -3.69
C GLY A 53 -13.96 -10.75 -2.79
N LEU A 54 -13.01 -9.95 -2.36
CA LEU A 54 -11.94 -10.33 -1.43
C LEU A 54 -11.74 -9.20 -0.41
N ALA A 55 -11.55 -9.52 0.87
CA ALA A 55 -11.28 -8.52 1.90
C ALA A 55 -10.35 -9.11 2.98
N PRO A 56 -9.11 -8.60 3.13
CA PRO A 56 -8.25 -8.94 4.24
C PRO A 56 -8.54 -8.00 5.42
N VAL A 57 -8.74 -8.58 6.61
CA VAL A 57 -9.12 -7.84 7.81
C VAL A 57 -8.35 -8.37 9.02
N PHE A 58 -7.71 -7.49 9.76
CA PHE A 58 -7.06 -7.80 11.03
C PHE A 58 -8.08 -7.66 12.15
N VAL A 59 -8.39 -8.76 12.81
CA VAL A 59 -9.40 -8.79 13.89
C VAL A 59 -8.73 -9.01 15.23
N ARG A 60 -8.86 -8.02 16.10
CA ARG A 60 -8.34 -8.07 17.48
C ARG A 60 -9.48 -8.10 18.47
N LYS A 61 -9.62 -9.20 19.21
CA LYS A 61 -10.53 -9.29 20.35
C LYS A 61 -9.88 -8.67 21.60
N GLN A 62 -10.65 -7.88 22.33
CA GLN A 62 -10.25 -7.24 23.58
C GLN A 62 -11.33 -7.46 24.64
N ALA A 63 -11.02 -7.20 25.91
CA ALA A 63 -11.97 -7.42 27.00
C ALA A 63 -13.30 -6.65 26.86
N ILE A 64 -13.27 -5.49 26.19
CA ILE A 64 -14.42 -4.59 26.04
C ILE A 64 -14.99 -4.55 24.61
N GLY A 65 -14.51 -5.40 23.70
CA GLY A 65 -15.00 -5.40 22.32
C GLY A 65 -14.04 -5.99 21.28
N THR A 66 -14.37 -5.79 20.02
CA THR A 66 -13.61 -6.27 18.86
C THR A 66 -13.18 -5.11 17.99
N ALA A 67 -11.95 -5.11 17.51
CA ALA A 67 -11.49 -4.20 16.45
C ALA A 67 -11.30 -4.99 15.16
N ALA A 68 -11.97 -4.60 14.09
CA ALA A 68 -11.84 -5.15 12.74
C ALA A 68 -11.27 -4.07 11.81
N LEU A 69 -9.98 -4.19 11.50
CA LEU A 69 -9.19 -3.11 10.88
C LEU A 69 -8.57 -3.59 9.57
N SER A 70 -8.67 -2.74 8.55
CA SER A 70 -8.04 -2.99 7.24
C SER A 70 -7.63 -1.66 6.60
N PRO A 71 -6.35 -1.26 6.64
CA PRO A 71 -5.18 -1.98 7.16
C PRO A 71 -5.05 -1.95 8.69
N PRO A 72 -4.15 -2.78 9.26
CA PRO A 72 -3.75 -2.64 10.65
C PRO A 72 -3.00 -1.32 10.87
N PRO A 73 -3.22 -0.61 11.98
CA PRO A 73 -2.63 0.70 12.24
C PRO A 73 -1.12 0.60 12.51
N GLY A 74 -0.35 1.58 12.04
CA GLY A 74 1.09 1.70 12.32
C GLY A 74 2.04 1.03 11.32
N PHE A 75 1.51 0.31 10.32
CA PHE A 75 2.31 -0.48 9.37
C PHE A 75 2.62 0.23 8.05
N ALA A 76 2.32 1.53 7.93
CA ALA A 76 2.48 2.31 6.69
C ALA A 76 1.87 1.63 5.44
N VAL A 77 0.80 0.87 5.63
CA VAL A 77 -0.02 0.32 4.56
C VAL A 77 -1.06 1.38 4.19
N PRO A 78 -1.03 1.96 2.97
CA PRO A 78 -1.95 3.04 2.63
C PRO A 78 -3.40 2.57 2.55
N ARG A 79 -3.61 1.37 1.99
CA ARG A 79 -4.91 0.80 1.64
C ARG A 79 -4.82 -0.72 1.68
N LEU A 80 -5.86 -1.36 2.21
CA LEU A 80 -5.96 -2.82 2.30
C LEU A 80 -7.42 -3.31 2.19
N GLY A 81 -8.34 -2.41 1.83
CA GLY A 81 -9.78 -2.65 1.81
C GLY A 81 -10.22 -3.67 0.75
N PRO A 82 -11.51 -3.73 0.45
CA PRO A 82 -12.04 -4.85 -0.32
C PRO A 82 -11.69 -4.71 -1.80
N LEU A 83 -11.36 -5.83 -2.42
CA LEU A 83 -11.35 -5.99 -3.87
C LEU A 83 -12.74 -6.47 -4.30
N VAL A 84 -13.38 -5.74 -5.22
CA VAL A 84 -14.69 -6.11 -5.77
C VAL A 84 -14.48 -6.54 -7.21
N MET A 85 -14.81 -7.80 -7.51
CA MET A 85 -14.47 -8.47 -8.77
C MET A 85 -15.72 -8.94 -9.51
N PRO A 86 -16.56 -8.01 -10.02
CA PRO A 86 -17.79 -8.40 -10.68
C PRO A 86 -17.50 -8.94 -12.08
N VAL A 87 -17.96 -10.17 -12.35
CA VAL A 87 -17.80 -10.80 -13.69
C VAL A 87 -18.55 -10.04 -14.80
N SER A 88 -19.62 -9.31 -14.46
CA SER A 88 -20.43 -8.61 -15.45
C SER A 88 -20.05 -7.14 -15.58
N PRO A 89 -19.90 -6.62 -16.81
CA PRO A 89 -19.63 -5.20 -17.03
C PRO A 89 -20.85 -4.30 -16.73
N LYS A 90 -22.06 -4.87 -16.61
CA LYS A 90 -23.29 -4.10 -16.36
C LYS A 90 -23.27 -3.45 -14.99
N GLN A 91 -23.34 -2.12 -14.93
CA GLN A 91 -23.31 -1.32 -13.69
C GLN A 91 -24.21 -1.88 -12.58
N ARG A 92 -25.50 -2.11 -12.88
CA ARG A 92 -26.47 -2.69 -11.92
C ARG A 92 -25.99 -4.01 -11.29
N LYS A 93 -25.27 -4.85 -12.04
CA LYS A 93 -24.73 -6.12 -11.53
C LYS A 93 -23.48 -5.88 -10.68
N ARG A 94 -22.62 -4.93 -11.06
CA ARG A 94 -21.44 -4.52 -10.27
C ARG A 94 -21.85 -3.96 -8.90
N GLU A 95 -22.79 -3.02 -8.89
CA GLU A 95 -23.34 -2.43 -7.65
C GLU A 95 -23.99 -3.48 -6.76
N ARG A 96 -24.75 -4.43 -7.35
CA ARG A 96 -25.35 -5.54 -6.59
C ARG A 96 -24.31 -6.48 -5.98
N VAL A 97 -23.21 -6.77 -6.68
CA VAL A 97 -22.10 -7.57 -6.13
C VAL A 97 -21.46 -6.81 -4.98
N ASN A 98 -21.11 -5.54 -5.20
CA ASN A 98 -20.50 -4.69 -4.19
C ASN A 98 -21.35 -4.58 -2.91
N GLY A 99 -22.64 -4.27 -3.07
CA GLY A 99 -23.58 -4.14 -1.95
C GLY A 99 -23.70 -5.42 -1.15
N ARG A 100 -23.93 -6.55 -1.81
CA ARG A 100 -24.07 -7.87 -1.14
C ARG A 100 -22.78 -8.35 -0.49
N PHE A 101 -21.64 -8.06 -1.10
CA PHE A 101 -20.34 -8.42 -0.55
C PHE A 101 -20.06 -7.60 0.70
N THR A 102 -20.27 -6.27 0.62
CA THR A 102 -20.10 -5.37 1.77
C THR A 102 -21.03 -5.76 2.91
N GLU A 103 -22.33 -5.93 2.65
CA GLU A 103 -23.32 -6.33 3.66
C GLU A 103 -22.92 -7.63 4.37
N GLY A 104 -22.61 -8.68 3.61
CA GLY A 104 -22.20 -9.97 4.19
C GLY A 104 -20.86 -9.88 4.95
N LEU A 105 -19.91 -9.07 4.49
CA LEU A 105 -18.65 -8.85 5.18
C LEU A 105 -18.86 -8.15 6.53
N LEU A 106 -19.72 -7.11 6.56
CA LEU A 106 -20.04 -6.38 7.79
C LEU A 106 -20.80 -7.26 8.79
N GLU A 107 -21.68 -8.14 8.30
CA GLU A 107 -22.40 -9.12 9.13
C GLU A 107 -21.45 -10.16 9.74
N GLU A 108 -20.56 -10.75 8.93
CA GLU A 108 -19.56 -11.73 9.41
C GLU A 108 -18.54 -11.12 10.41
N LEU A 109 -18.29 -9.82 10.31
CA LEU A 109 -17.44 -9.07 11.24
C LEU A 109 -18.20 -8.53 12.46
N ASP A 110 -19.51 -8.74 12.54
CA ASP A 110 -20.40 -8.23 13.59
C ASP A 110 -20.25 -6.70 13.80
N VAL A 111 -20.18 -5.95 12.69
CA VAL A 111 -19.96 -4.49 12.72
C VAL A 111 -21.15 -3.74 13.31
N GLY A 112 -22.34 -4.34 13.29
CA GLY A 112 -23.53 -3.77 13.93
C GLY A 112 -23.51 -3.82 15.46
N ALA A 113 -22.62 -4.62 16.07
CA ALA A 113 -22.51 -4.67 17.53
C ALA A 113 -21.90 -3.38 18.09
N SER A 114 -22.46 -2.90 19.20
CA SER A 114 -22.00 -1.69 19.91
C SER A 114 -20.58 -1.78 20.45
N THR A 115 -19.98 -2.98 20.45
CA THR A 115 -18.62 -3.26 20.92
C THR A 115 -17.65 -3.53 19.78
N THR A 116 -18.06 -3.35 18.51
CA THR A 116 -17.20 -3.53 17.35
C THR A 116 -16.73 -2.20 16.79
N LEU A 117 -15.41 -1.99 16.78
CA LEU A 117 -14.76 -0.91 16.04
C LEU A 117 -14.37 -1.42 14.65
N PHE A 118 -14.99 -0.89 13.61
CA PHE A 118 -14.66 -1.18 12.23
C PHE A 118 -13.96 0.00 11.55
N ARG A 119 -12.86 -0.27 10.85
CA ARG A 119 -12.23 0.72 9.96
C ARG A 119 -11.64 0.03 8.74
N MET A 120 -12.03 0.50 7.57
CA MET A 120 -11.51 0.01 6.30
C MET A 120 -11.06 1.17 5.40
N VAL A 121 -9.92 1.01 4.74
CA VAL A 121 -9.40 1.96 3.74
C VAL A 121 -9.35 1.27 2.39
N CYS A 122 -10.32 1.61 1.55
CA CYS A 122 -10.48 1.02 0.22
C CYS A 122 -9.36 1.44 -0.75
N PRO A 123 -9.06 0.62 -1.77
CA PRO A 123 -8.18 0.99 -2.89
C PRO A 123 -8.59 2.31 -3.55
N ALA A 124 -7.64 3.00 -4.19
CA ALA A 124 -7.94 4.26 -4.88
C ALA A 124 -8.93 4.08 -6.05
N SER A 125 -8.98 2.88 -6.63
CA SER A 125 -9.88 2.46 -7.70
C SER A 125 -11.25 1.95 -7.21
N TYR A 126 -11.53 2.02 -5.89
CA TYR A 126 -12.75 1.44 -5.33
C TYR A 126 -14.01 2.09 -5.92
N PRO A 127 -14.95 1.29 -6.48
CA PRO A 127 -15.91 1.82 -7.44
C PRO A 127 -17.09 2.56 -6.80
N ASP A 128 -17.54 2.15 -5.62
CA ASP A 128 -18.75 2.69 -5.01
C ASP A 128 -18.74 2.48 -3.48
N PRO A 129 -18.54 3.54 -2.68
CA PRO A 129 -18.50 3.44 -1.22
C PRO A 129 -19.89 3.41 -0.58
N ARG A 130 -20.97 3.69 -1.31
CA ARG A 130 -22.33 3.80 -0.75
C ARG A 130 -22.79 2.62 0.11
N PRO A 131 -22.44 1.35 -0.20
CA PRO A 131 -22.80 0.23 0.67
C PRO A 131 -22.36 0.39 2.13
N PHE A 132 -21.21 1.01 2.39
CA PHE A 132 -20.77 1.28 3.76
C PHE A 132 -21.65 2.33 4.45
N ALA A 133 -22.00 3.42 3.74
CA ALA A 133 -22.91 4.44 4.28
C ALA A 133 -24.33 3.93 4.50
N TRP A 134 -24.83 3.03 3.65
CA TRP A 134 -26.13 2.37 3.86
C TRP A 134 -26.14 1.49 5.11
N SER A 135 -24.97 1.03 5.56
CA SER A 135 -24.76 0.33 6.83
C SER A 135 -24.36 1.27 7.97
N GLU A 136 -24.74 2.54 7.89
CA GLU A 136 -24.54 3.57 8.93
C GLU A 136 -23.08 3.90 9.28
N LEU A 137 -22.12 3.50 8.42
CA LEU A 137 -20.71 3.83 8.61
C LEU A 137 -20.37 5.22 8.07
N SER A 138 -19.50 5.93 8.80
CA SER A 138 -18.94 7.20 8.33
C SER A 138 -17.95 6.98 7.18
N MET A 139 -18.06 7.79 6.13
CA MET A 139 -17.14 7.75 4.99
C MET A 139 -16.35 9.05 4.90
N THR A 140 -15.05 8.94 4.64
CA THR A 140 -14.18 10.10 4.39
C THR A 140 -13.40 9.87 3.09
N PRO A 141 -13.62 10.68 2.05
CA PRO A 141 -12.82 10.59 0.84
C PRO A 141 -11.38 10.99 1.14
N SER A 142 -10.43 10.32 0.50
CA SER A 142 -9.00 10.65 0.56
C SER A 142 -8.42 10.52 -0.84
N PHE A 143 -7.50 11.41 -1.18
CA PHE A 143 -6.95 11.50 -2.52
C PHE A 143 -5.46 11.18 -2.51
N THR A 144 -4.98 10.60 -3.61
CA THR A 144 -3.57 10.35 -3.86
C THR A 144 -3.27 10.64 -5.32
N TYR A 145 -2.00 10.85 -5.62
CA TYR A 145 -1.54 10.90 -7.00
C TYR A 145 -1.36 9.49 -7.55
N HIS A 146 -1.88 9.26 -8.75
CA HIS A 146 -1.64 8.05 -9.54
C HIS A 146 -1.12 8.49 -10.90
N LEU A 147 0.15 8.24 -11.17
CA LEU A 147 0.83 8.71 -12.37
C LEU A 147 0.80 7.61 -13.44
N PRO A 148 0.15 7.82 -14.59
CA PRO A 148 0.27 6.89 -15.70
C PRO A 148 1.71 6.92 -16.25
N VAL A 149 2.40 5.79 -16.18
CA VAL A 149 3.76 5.64 -16.73
C VAL A 149 3.65 5.12 -18.16
N GLN A 150 4.22 5.87 -19.10
CA GLN A 150 4.27 5.48 -20.51
C GLN A 150 5.54 4.65 -20.76
N SER A 151 5.49 3.74 -21.74
CA SER A 151 6.69 2.99 -22.17
C SER A 151 7.74 3.90 -22.83
N ASP A 152 7.31 4.99 -23.46
CA ASP A 152 8.18 6.00 -24.05
C ASP A 152 8.58 7.04 -22.99
N THR A 153 9.78 6.85 -22.42
CA THR A 153 10.34 7.74 -21.39
C THR A 153 10.59 9.17 -21.89
N ASP A 154 10.93 9.36 -23.17
CA ASP A 154 11.13 10.68 -23.76
C ASP A 154 9.81 11.43 -23.89
N ALA A 155 8.76 10.74 -24.35
CA ALA A 155 7.40 11.31 -24.39
C ALA A 155 6.89 11.66 -22.99
N MET A 156 7.14 10.79 -22.01
CA MET A 156 6.80 11.04 -20.62
C MET A 156 7.52 12.28 -20.07
N LEU A 157 8.83 12.41 -20.28
CA LEU A 157 9.60 13.58 -19.87
C LEU A 157 9.07 14.86 -20.53
N LYS A 158 8.75 14.81 -21.83
CA LYS A 158 8.15 15.94 -22.57
C LYS A 158 6.78 16.35 -22.03
N SER A 159 6.03 15.44 -21.42
CA SER A 159 4.73 15.75 -20.81
C SER A 159 4.83 16.56 -19.51
N PHE A 160 6.00 16.57 -18.86
CA PHE A 160 6.19 17.26 -17.59
C PHE A 160 6.22 18.78 -17.73
N SER A 161 6.15 19.50 -16.61
CA SER A 161 6.33 20.95 -16.63
C SER A 161 7.75 21.32 -17.07
N LYS A 162 7.92 22.50 -17.67
CA LYS A 162 9.25 23.01 -18.05
C LYS A 162 10.21 23.06 -16.84
N SER A 163 9.69 23.40 -15.66
CA SER A 163 10.47 23.45 -14.42
C SER A 163 10.96 22.07 -14.01
N LEU A 164 10.07 21.06 -14.01
CA LEU A 164 10.44 19.70 -13.63
C LEU A 164 11.43 19.08 -14.62
N ARG A 165 11.23 19.29 -15.93
CA ARG A 165 12.21 18.85 -16.93
C ARG A 165 13.59 19.45 -16.68
N ARG A 166 13.64 20.75 -16.37
CA ARG A 166 14.90 21.43 -16.05
C ARG A 166 15.55 20.82 -14.80
N GLU A 167 14.80 20.62 -13.72
CA GLU A 167 15.33 19.99 -12.51
C GLU A 167 15.88 18.57 -12.77
N ILE A 168 15.23 17.79 -13.65
CA ILE A 168 15.72 16.45 -14.02
C ILE A 168 17.02 16.54 -14.84
N THR A 169 17.07 17.39 -15.87
CA THR A 169 18.28 17.57 -16.69
C THR A 169 19.44 18.13 -15.87
N ASP A 170 19.19 19.14 -15.02
CA ASP A 170 20.21 19.69 -14.12
C ASP A 170 20.74 18.58 -13.16
N ALA A 171 19.91 17.60 -12.80
CA ALA A 171 20.33 16.47 -11.97
C ALA A 171 21.15 15.41 -12.75
N GLU A 172 20.94 15.25 -14.06
CA GLU A 172 21.74 14.37 -14.93
C GLU A 172 23.18 14.88 -15.11
N GLU A 173 23.40 16.19 -14.94
CA GLU A 173 24.73 16.80 -14.96
C GLU A 173 25.49 16.65 -13.63
N LEU A 174 24.81 16.23 -12.55
CA LEU A 174 25.46 15.97 -11.27
C LEU A 174 26.23 14.65 -11.31
N ASP A 175 27.35 14.61 -10.59
CA ASP A 175 28.11 13.39 -10.35
C ASP A 175 27.39 12.49 -9.33
N VAL A 176 26.23 11.97 -9.76
CA VAL A 176 25.33 11.13 -8.98
C VAL A 176 24.93 9.90 -9.79
N THR A 177 25.00 8.73 -9.16
CA THR A 177 24.52 7.47 -9.74
C THR A 177 23.29 6.97 -9.00
N VAL A 178 22.36 6.35 -9.73
CA VAL A 178 21.20 5.65 -9.16
C VAL A 178 21.32 4.16 -9.46
N GLU A 179 21.34 3.35 -8.41
CA GLU A 179 21.47 1.90 -8.50
C GLU A 179 20.37 1.17 -7.72
N VAL A 180 20.11 -0.08 -8.08
CA VAL A 180 19.28 -0.97 -7.27
C VAL A 180 20.14 -1.54 -6.16
N GLY A 181 19.79 -1.23 -4.91
CA GLY A 181 20.47 -1.69 -3.72
C GLY A 181 19.92 -3.00 -3.15
N ASP A 182 20.68 -3.58 -2.23
CA ASP A 182 20.35 -4.80 -1.48
C ASP A 182 19.64 -4.48 -0.15
N GLU A 183 19.52 -5.47 0.74
CA GLU A 183 18.95 -5.31 2.10
C GLU A 183 19.66 -4.19 2.89
N ARG A 184 20.98 -3.99 2.71
CA ARG A 184 21.72 -2.92 3.41
C ARG A 184 21.25 -1.55 2.94
N ALA A 185 20.89 -1.42 1.67
CA ALA A 185 20.28 -0.20 1.15
C ALA A 185 18.91 0.05 1.77
N VAL A 186 18.05 -0.98 1.86
CA VAL A 186 16.74 -0.87 2.55
C VAL A 186 16.92 -0.38 3.98
N ARG A 187 17.88 -0.96 4.72
CA ARG A 187 18.20 -0.57 6.09
C ARG A 187 18.64 0.90 6.19
N ARG A 188 19.51 1.35 5.30
CA ARG A 188 19.95 2.76 5.26
C ARG A 188 18.79 3.71 5.00
N ILE A 189 17.90 3.35 4.08
CA ILE A 189 16.69 4.13 3.78
C ILE A 189 15.76 4.20 4.98
N PHE A 190 15.59 3.07 5.69
CA PHE A 190 14.81 3.01 6.94
C PHE A 190 15.40 3.91 8.04
N GLU A 191 16.70 3.80 8.29
CA GLU A 191 17.41 4.62 9.28
C GLU A 191 17.28 6.12 8.93
N GLN A 192 17.51 6.50 7.67
CA GLN A 192 17.36 7.88 7.20
C GLN A 192 15.92 8.40 7.34
N ALA A 193 14.92 7.57 7.04
CA ALA A 193 13.51 7.93 7.20
C ALA A 193 13.13 8.12 8.67
N ARG A 194 13.57 7.23 9.56
CA ARG A 194 13.35 7.34 11.01
C ARG A 194 13.96 8.62 11.57
N ASP A 195 15.24 8.87 11.27
CA ASP A 195 15.96 10.04 11.77
C ASP A 195 15.29 11.35 11.30
N ARG A 196 14.72 11.37 10.08
CA ARG A 196 13.96 12.51 9.57
C ARG A 196 12.61 12.75 10.26
N TYR A 197 11.97 11.71 10.77
CA TYR A 197 10.77 11.84 11.61
C TYR A 197 11.12 12.36 13.00
N ASP A 198 12.22 11.89 13.57
CA ASP A 198 12.77 12.35 14.85
C ASP A 198 13.12 13.84 14.80
N GLU A 199 13.79 14.30 13.72
CA GLU A 199 14.06 15.73 13.46
C GLU A 199 12.80 16.61 13.39
N GLN A 200 11.63 16.04 13.11
CA GLN A 200 10.35 16.76 13.01
C GLN A 200 9.48 16.63 14.28
N ASP A 201 10.01 16.00 15.33
CA ASP A 201 9.24 15.63 16.54
C ASP A 201 7.98 14.80 16.20
N ARG A 202 8.06 13.96 15.15
CA ARG A 202 6.95 13.11 14.68
C ARG A 202 7.19 11.65 15.02
N PRO A 203 6.16 10.92 15.46
CA PRO A 203 6.31 9.50 15.75
C PRO A 203 6.57 8.70 14.47
N PHE A 204 7.58 7.85 14.50
CA PHE A 204 7.87 6.86 13.46
C PHE A 204 7.45 5.48 13.95
N THR A 205 6.39 4.93 13.34
CA THR A 205 5.73 3.70 13.85
C THR A 205 6.31 2.41 13.30
N LEU A 206 7.07 2.47 12.19
CA LEU A 206 7.63 1.29 11.56
C LEU A 206 8.82 0.76 12.36
N THR A 207 8.87 -0.56 12.54
CA THR A 207 10.00 -1.23 13.17
C THR A 207 10.92 -1.83 12.08
N TRP A 208 12.21 -1.94 12.37
CA TRP A 208 13.15 -2.57 11.44
C TRP A 208 12.77 -4.04 11.14
N PRO A 209 12.41 -4.89 12.12
CA PRO A 209 11.99 -6.26 11.84
C PRO A 209 10.85 -6.36 10.83
N TYR A 210 9.81 -5.54 10.97
CA TYR A 210 8.70 -5.53 10.03
C TYR A 210 9.13 -5.09 8.62
N VAL A 211 9.91 -4.01 8.53
CA VAL A 211 10.38 -3.49 7.24
C VAL A 211 11.28 -4.49 6.52
N ARG A 212 12.21 -5.12 7.24
CA ARG A 212 13.06 -6.18 6.70
C ARG A 212 12.22 -7.34 6.20
N ASP A 213 11.37 -7.93 7.05
CA ASP A 213 10.63 -9.15 6.69
C ASP A 213 9.68 -8.92 5.50
N LEU A 214 8.99 -7.76 5.46
CA LEU A 214 8.16 -7.38 4.32
C LEU A 214 8.97 -7.20 3.04
N THR A 215 10.09 -6.47 3.11
CA THR A 215 10.90 -6.18 1.91
C THR A 215 11.63 -7.41 1.40
N ASP A 216 12.10 -8.30 2.28
CA ASP A 216 12.72 -9.57 1.91
C ASP A 216 11.70 -10.49 1.22
N ALA A 217 10.51 -10.65 1.82
CA ALA A 217 9.44 -11.47 1.26
C ALA A 217 9.04 -10.96 -0.13
N LEU A 218 8.81 -9.66 -0.29
CA LEU A 218 8.46 -9.07 -1.58
C LEU A 218 9.62 -9.07 -2.59
N SER A 219 10.87 -8.90 -2.16
CA SER A 219 12.03 -8.93 -3.05
C SER A 219 12.26 -10.33 -3.62
N SER A 220 11.99 -11.38 -2.84
CA SER A 220 12.13 -12.78 -3.28
C SER A 220 11.26 -13.13 -4.49
N VAL A 221 10.14 -12.42 -4.66
CA VAL A 221 9.20 -12.56 -5.78
C VAL A 221 9.24 -11.38 -6.76
N GLY A 222 10.29 -10.54 -6.69
CA GLY A 222 10.50 -9.43 -7.62
C GLY A 222 9.56 -8.24 -7.44
N ARG A 223 8.88 -8.12 -6.29
CA ARG A 223 7.90 -7.06 -5.97
C ARG A 223 8.43 -5.93 -5.10
N CYS A 224 9.72 -5.92 -4.79
CA CYS A 224 10.36 -4.85 -4.02
C CYS A 224 11.72 -4.51 -4.65
N ARG A 225 12.02 -3.21 -4.74
CA ARG A 225 13.33 -2.68 -5.15
C ARG A 225 13.69 -1.48 -4.30
N ALA A 226 14.93 -1.44 -3.80
CA ALA A 226 15.51 -0.25 -3.21
C ALA A 226 16.31 0.49 -4.28
N TYR A 227 15.98 1.75 -4.55
CA TYR A 227 16.78 2.63 -5.42
C TYR A 227 17.60 3.57 -4.57
N VAL A 228 18.90 3.66 -4.86
CA VAL A 228 19.87 4.39 -4.04
C VAL A 228 20.60 5.41 -4.90
N ALA A 229 20.62 6.66 -4.45
CA ALA A 229 21.43 7.71 -5.05
C ALA A 229 22.79 7.81 -4.31
N ARG A 230 23.88 7.75 -5.07
CA ARG A 230 25.25 7.94 -4.57
C ARG A 230 25.94 9.08 -5.29
N ASP A 231 26.84 9.78 -4.60
CA ASP A 231 27.71 10.76 -5.27
C ASP A 231 28.91 10.12 -5.97
N GLY A 232 29.73 10.94 -6.63
CA GLY A 232 30.97 10.52 -7.30
C GLY A 232 32.02 9.81 -6.44
N ASN A 233 31.91 9.91 -5.10
CA ASN A 233 32.75 9.18 -4.16
C ASN A 233 32.11 7.84 -3.72
N GLY A 234 30.96 7.48 -4.30
CA GLY A 234 30.17 6.30 -3.93
C GLY A 234 29.41 6.45 -2.60
N MET A 235 29.36 7.65 -2.01
CA MET A 235 28.68 7.86 -0.74
C MET A 235 27.17 7.92 -0.92
N PHE A 236 26.44 7.19 -0.07
CA PHE A 236 24.98 7.22 -0.01
C PHE A 236 24.48 8.65 0.26
N ARG A 237 23.57 9.15 -0.58
CA ARG A 237 22.94 10.47 -0.41
C ARG A 237 21.46 10.36 -0.04
N SER A 238 20.73 9.50 -0.74
CA SER A 238 19.33 9.21 -0.46
C SER A 238 18.94 7.86 -1.06
N GLY A 239 17.76 7.39 -0.71
CA GLY A 239 17.18 6.24 -1.38
C GLY A 239 15.69 6.10 -1.09
N ILE A 240 15.08 5.23 -1.88
CA ILE A 240 13.64 4.95 -1.85
C ILE A 240 13.43 3.44 -1.94
N VAL A 241 12.44 2.93 -1.22
CA VAL A 241 11.93 1.57 -1.36
C VAL A 241 10.65 1.65 -2.17
N VAL A 242 10.65 0.95 -3.30
CA VAL A 242 9.51 0.87 -4.22
C VAL A 242 8.93 -0.54 -4.17
N LEU A 243 7.63 -0.64 -3.90
CA LEU A 243 6.88 -1.89 -3.91
C LEU A 243 6.05 -1.99 -5.19
N TYR A 244 5.82 -3.20 -5.71
CA TYR A 244 5.17 -3.42 -7.00
C TYR A 244 3.97 -4.37 -6.89
N SER A 245 2.79 -3.91 -7.29
CA SER A 245 1.71 -4.81 -7.74
C SER A 245 1.94 -5.18 -9.22
N ASN A 246 1.00 -5.88 -9.83
CA ASN A 246 1.12 -6.24 -11.25
C ASN A 246 1.00 -5.03 -12.18
N ASP A 247 0.30 -4.00 -11.74
CA ASP A 247 -0.12 -2.84 -12.53
C ASP A 247 0.28 -1.48 -11.93
N ALA A 248 0.89 -1.46 -10.74
CA ALA A 248 1.31 -0.25 -10.05
C ALA A 248 2.64 -0.39 -9.31
N ALA A 249 3.33 0.74 -9.16
CA ALA A 249 4.53 0.89 -8.35
C ALA A 249 4.29 1.94 -7.26
N TYR A 250 4.73 1.64 -6.03
CA TYR A 250 4.47 2.43 -4.84
C TYR A 250 5.78 2.96 -4.27
N PHE A 251 5.94 4.29 -4.25
CA PHE A 251 6.91 4.90 -3.35
C PHE A 251 6.44 4.63 -1.92
N TRP A 252 7.04 3.65 -1.25
CA TRP A 252 6.57 3.20 0.06
C TRP A 252 7.35 3.85 1.19
N LEU A 253 8.68 3.77 1.12
CA LEU A 253 9.57 4.37 2.09
C LEU A 253 10.62 5.19 1.37
N GLY A 254 10.97 6.34 1.91
CA GLY A 254 12.04 7.14 1.37
C GLY A 254 12.22 8.39 2.19
N ALA A 255 13.44 8.89 2.17
CA ALA A 255 13.76 10.19 2.72
C ALA A 255 14.37 11.01 1.58
N PRO A 256 13.67 12.04 1.06
CA PRO A 256 14.34 12.98 0.18
C PRO A 256 15.51 13.59 0.97
N SER A 257 16.70 13.61 0.37
CA SER A 257 17.83 14.33 0.94
C SER A 257 17.43 15.78 1.14
N ARG A 258 17.99 16.44 2.18
CA ARG A 258 17.84 17.90 2.31
C ARG A 258 18.22 18.54 0.97
N ARG A 259 17.47 19.54 0.50
CA ARG A 259 18.08 20.56 -0.35
C ARG A 259 19.24 21.11 0.49
N SER A 260 20.49 20.92 0.06
CA SER A 260 21.57 21.68 0.67
C SER A 260 21.25 23.15 0.37
N THR A 261 20.77 23.89 1.36
CA THR A 261 20.97 25.32 1.36
C THR A 261 22.47 25.49 1.53
N ALA A 262 23.21 25.55 0.41
CA ALA A 262 24.53 26.13 0.44
C ALA A 262 24.37 27.51 1.10
N PRO A 263 25.15 27.85 2.14
CA PRO A 263 25.13 29.22 2.63
C PRO A 263 25.46 30.13 1.45
N PRO A 264 24.80 31.30 1.32
CA PRO A 264 25.15 32.24 0.27
C PRO A 264 26.65 32.49 0.36
N SER A 265 27.36 32.29 -0.75
CA SER A 265 28.77 32.65 -0.83
C SER A 265 28.83 34.14 -0.51
N THR A 266 29.49 34.49 0.58
CA THR A 266 29.86 35.87 0.85
C THR A 266 30.93 36.25 -0.16
N ALA A 267 30.55 37.11 -1.10
CA ALA A 267 31.44 37.96 -1.88
C ALA A 267 30.81 39.34 -1.96
#